data_AF-A0A2R6S4T1-F1
#
_entry.id   AF-A0A2R6S4T1-F1
#
_cell.length_a   1.000
_cell.length_b   1.000
_cell.length_c   1.000
_cell.angle_alpha   90.00
_cell.angle_beta   90.00
_cell.angle_gamma   90.00
#
_symmetry.space_group_name_H-M   'P 1'
#
loop_
_entity.id
_entity.type
_entity.pdbx_description
1 polymer ?
#
loop_
_entity_poly.entity_id
_entity_poly.type
_entity_poly.pdbx_seq_one_letter_code
_entity_poly.pdbx_strand_id
1 'polypeptide(L)'
;MAAVYSPTLSSLHAQALRQHAAQLSLPQRTRPPSSRQRFVAELSQCLYDFVVQLLPTPEELGVKEDVRKLLERLIRSIEPESRLLSFGSTANGFSLRNSDMDLCCLIDSEERLAASDLVTMVGDFEGMV
;
A
#
# COMPACT_ATOMS: atom_id res chain seq x y z
N MET A 1 -62.86 -14.57 51.03
CA MET A 1 -62.58 -15.94 50.54
C MET A 1 -61.87 -15.81 49.21
N ALA A 2 -60.53 -15.88 49.21
CA ALA A 2 -59.69 -15.66 48.04
C ALA A 2 -59.58 -16.96 47.21
N ALA A 3 -59.95 -16.91 45.94
CA ALA A 3 -59.70 -18.01 45.00
C ALA A 3 -58.24 -17.94 44.54
N VAL A 4 -57.40 -18.81 45.11
CA VAL A 4 -56.03 -19.02 44.65
C VAL A 4 -56.11 -19.80 43.34
N TYR A 5 -56.02 -19.10 42.21
CA TYR A 5 -55.90 -19.73 40.90
C TYR A 5 -54.52 -20.39 40.77
N SER A 6 -54.49 -21.73 40.76
CA SER A 6 -53.29 -22.47 40.37
C SER A 6 -53.07 -22.35 38.87
N PRO A 7 -51.86 -21.96 38.41
CA PRO A 7 -51.56 -21.89 36.99
C PRO A 7 -51.60 -23.30 36.37
N THR A 8 -52.17 -23.43 35.18
CA THR A 8 -52.19 -24.69 34.43
C THR A 8 -50.77 -25.05 33.98
N LEU A 9 -50.45 -26.35 33.92
CA LEU A 9 -49.14 -26.88 33.51
C LEU A 9 -48.64 -26.28 32.18
N SER A 10 -49.55 -25.99 31.25
CA SER A 10 -49.23 -25.36 29.96
C SER A 10 -48.75 -23.90 30.10
N SER A 11 -49.27 -23.15 31.08
CA SER A 11 -48.85 -21.78 31.38
C SER A 11 -47.43 -21.75 31.95
N LEU A 12 -47.10 -22.70 32.82
CA LEU A 12 -45.75 -22.83 33.39
C LEU A 12 -44.73 -23.20 32.32
N HIS A 13 -45.10 -24.11 31.40
CA HIS A 13 -44.23 -24.50 30.29
C HIS A 13 -44.00 -23.34 29.30
N ALA A 14 -45.03 -22.55 29.00
CA ALA A 14 -44.92 -21.36 28.16
C ALA A 14 -44.07 -20.26 28.81
N GLN A 15 -44.16 -20.09 30.14
CA GLN A 15 -43.28 -19.18 30.88
C GLN A 15 -41.83 -19.66 30.91
N ALA A 16 -41.60 -20.96 31.11
CA ALA A 16 -40.27 -21.55 31.10
C ALA A 16 -39.57 -21.38 29.73
N LEU A 17 -40.28 -21.61 28.62
CA LEU A 17 -39.75 -21.39 27.27
C LEU A 17 -39.45 -19.91 26.99
N ARG A 18 -40.30 -18.98 27.47
CA ARG A 18 -40.03 -17.54 27.36
C ARG A 18 -38.82 -17.09 28.18
N GLN A 19 -38.64 -17.63 29.39
CA GLN A 19 -37.48 -17.35 30.23
C GLN A 19 -36.19 -17.92 29.63
N HIS A 20 -36.23 -19.12 29.06
CA HIS A 20 -35.09 -19.73 28.38
C HIS A 20 -34.71 -18.97 27.10
N ALA A 21 -35.70 -18.50 26.33
CA ALA A 21 -35.45 -17.67 25.14
C ALA A 21 -34.82 -16.31 25.50
N ALA A 22 -35.17 -15.72 26.65
CA ALA A 22 -34.55 -14.49 27.16
C ALA A 22 -33.14 -14.71 27.74
N GLN A 23 -32.76 -15.93 28.09
CA GLN A 23 -31.40 -16.29 28.54
C GLN A 23 -30.46 -16.59 27.37
N LEU A 24 -30.99 -17.01 26.22
CA LEU A 24 -30.23 -17.29 24.99
C LEU A 24 -30.02 -16.05 24.11
N SER A 25 -30.53 -14.88 24.50
CA SER A 25 -30.17 -13.63 23.84
C SER A 25 -28.70 -13.33 24.15
N LEU A 26 -27.82 -13.77 23.25
CA LEU A 26 -26.44 -13.32 23.16
C LEU A 26 -26.42 -11.80 23.33
N PRO A 27 -25.52 -11.23 24.13
CA PRO A 27 -25.39 -9.78 24.20
C PRO A 27 -25.08 -9.28 22.79
N GLN A 28 -26.08 -8.67 22.15
CA GLN A 28 -25.91 -7.97 20.89
C GLN A 28 -24.94 -6.83 21.19
N ARG A 29 -23.65 -7.07 20.93
CA ARG A 29 -22.61 -6.06 21.00
C ARG A 29 -22.78 -5.15 19.79
N THR A 30 -23.86 -4.40 19.75
CA THR A 30 -24.08 -3.30 18.83
C THR A 30 -23.10 -2.21 19.21
N ARG A 31 -21.86 -2.32 18.72
CA ARG A 31 -20.90 -1.22 18.80
C ARG A 31 -21.59 0.00 18.19
N PRO A 32 -21.75 1.11 18.93
CA PRO A 32 -22.45 2.27 18.39
C PRO A 32 -21.72 2.73 17.13
N PRO A 33 -22.43 3.11 16.06
CA PRO A 33 -21.82 3.51 14.78
C PRO A 33 -20.72 4.58 14.94
N SER A 34 -20.85 5.44 15.95
CA SER A 34 -19.86 6.44 16.36
C SER A 34 -18.50 5.86 16.75
N SER A 35 -18.48 4.67 17.38
CA SER A 35 -17.23 3.98 17.74
C SER A 35 -16.49 3.45 16.52
N ARG A 36 -17.22 3.01 15.49
CA ARG A 36 -16.64 2.56 14.21
C ARG A 36 -16.10 3.74 13.43
N GLN A 37 -16.86 4.83 13.32
CA GLN A 37 -16.42 6.04 12.63
C GLN A 37 -15.16 6.62 13.28
N ARG A 38 -15.13 6.71 14.62
CA ARG A 38 -13.96 7.17 15.36
C ARG A 38 -12.75 6.27 15.14
N PHE A 39 -12.92 4.94 15.23
CA PHE A 39 -11.83 4.00 14.97
C PHE A 39 -11.27 4.13 13.55
N VAL A 40 -12.14 4.25 12.54
CA VAL A 40 -11.69 4.44 11.15
C VAL A 40 -10.92 5.75 11.01
N ALA A 41 -11.38 6.84 11.63
CA ALA A 41 -10.68 8.12 11.60
C ALA A 41 -9.30 8.03 12.27
N GLU A 42 -9.21 7.41 13.45
CA GLU A 42 -7.94 7.22 14.17
C GLU A 42 -6.97 6.35 13.37
N LEU A 43 -7.46 5.26 12.75
CA LEU A 43 -6.65 4.40 11.88
C LEU A 43 -6.18 5.14 10.62
N SER A 44 -7.07 5.87 9.96
CA SER A 44 -6.75 6.67 8.77
C SER A 44 -5.68 7.71 9.07
N GLN A 45 -5.77 8.39 10.21
CA GLN A 45 -4.76 9.37 10.62
C GLN A 45 -3.41 8.69 10.87
N CYS A 46 -3.39 7.57 11.60
CA CYS A 46 -2.17 6.81 11.85
C CYS A 46 -1.49 6.34 10.54
N LEU A 47 -2.28 5.86 9.58
CA LEU A 47 -1.78 5.47 8.26
C LEU A 47 -1.23 6.68 7.48
N TYR A 48 -1.92 7.82 7.54
CA TYR A 48 -1.46 9.05 6.88
C TYR A 48 -0.12 9.51 7.44
N ASP A 49 0.00 9.61 8.76
CA ASP A 49 1.21 10.05 9.45
C ASP A 49 2.39 9.10 9.19
N PHE A 50 2.11 7.80 9.06
CA PHE A 50 3.10 6.81 8.67
C PHE A 50 3.56 7.00 7.22
N VAL A 51 2.62 7.10 6.26
CA VAL A 51 2.95 7.21 4.84
C VAL A 51 3.74 8.48 4.55
N VAL A 52 3.36 9.63 5.12
CA VAL A 52 4.06 10.92 4.89
C VAL A 52 5.54 10.83 5.27
N GLN A 53 5.90 10.08 6.30
CA GLN A 53 7.29 9.90 6.72
C GLN A 53 8.10 9.00 5.77
N LEU A 54 7.43 8.14 5.01
CA LEU A 54 8.06 7.23 4.05
C LEU A 54 8.19 7.83 2.65
N LEU A 55 7.40 8.86 2.32
CA LEU A 55 7.45 9.47 1.00
C LEU A 55 8.80 10.17 0.77
N PRO A 56 9.35 10.07 -0.46
CA PRO A 56 10.52 10.84 -0.83
C PRO A 56 10.18 12.33 -0.91
N THR A 57 11.18 13.16 -0.67
CA THR A 57 11.03 14.61 -0.86
C THR A 57 11.03 14.96 -2.35
N PRO A 58 10.48 16.13 -2.75
CA PRO A 58 10.62 16.61 -4.12
C PRO A 58 12.08 16.77 -4.56
N GLU A 59 12.97 17.09 -3.63
CA GLU A 59 14.41 17.19 -3.87
C GLU A 59 15.02 15.81 -4.18
N GLU A 60 14.70 14.79 -3.39
CA GLU A 60 15.15 13.40 -3.65
C GLU A 60 14.68 12.90 -5.04
N LEU A 61 13.43 13.21 -5.42
CA LEU A 61 12.90 12.90 -6.75
C LEU A 61 13.63 13.67 -7.86
N GLY A 62 13.98 14.94 -7.61
CA GLY A 62 14.76 15.76 -8.53
C GLY A 62 16.15 15.19 -8.77
N VAL A 63 16.86 14.80 -7.70
CA VAL A 63 18.19 14.16 -7.79
C VAL A 63 18.12 12.87 -8.60
N LYS A 64 17.11 12.02 -8.36
CA LYS A 64 16.90 10.79 -9.16
C LYS A 64 16.72 11.09 -10.65
N GLU A 65 15.91 12.08 -10.99
CA GLU A 65 15.68 12.47 -12.39
C GLU A 65 16.95 13.06 -13.05
N ASP A 66 17.76 13.80 -12.30
CA ASP A 66 19.03 14.32 -12.80
C ASP A 66 20.05 13.19 -13.02
N VAL A 67 20.10 12.19 -12.13
CA VAL A 67 20.89 10.97 -12.34
C VAL A 67 20.41 10.21 -13.57
N ARG A 68 19.09 10.06 -13.79
CA ARG A 68 18.55 9.44 -15.01
C ARG A 68 19.04 10.17 -16.26
N LYS A 69 18.97 11.50 -16.29
CA LYS A 69 19.44 12.31 -17.43
C LYS A 69 20.94 12.17 -17.65
N LEU A 70 21.73 12.10 -16.58
CA LEU A 70 23.18 11.88 -16.69
C LEU A 70 23.48 10.51 -17.31
N LEU A 71 22.87 9.44 -16.79
CA LEU A 71 23.00 8.09 -17.34
C LEU A 71 22.54 8.04 -18.80
N GLU A 72 21.44 8.70 -19.15
CA GLU A 72 20.97 8.76 -20.54
C GLU A 72 22.00 9.43 -21.47
N ARG A 73 22.64 10.51 -21.03
CA ARG A 73 23.71 11.17 -21.82
C ARG A 73 24.93 10.26 -22.00
N LEU A 74 25.32 9.51 -20.96
CA LEU A 74 26.45 8.58 -21.03
C LEU A 74 26.14 7.44 -21.99
N ILE A 75 24.97 6.81 -21.86
CA ILE A 75 24.54 5.73 -22.76
C ILE A 75 24.48 6.23 -24.21
N ARG A 76 23.99 7.45 -24.46
CA ARG A 76 23.94 8.04 -25.82
C ARG A 76 25.30 8.32 -26.44
N SER A 77 26.39 8.33 -25.66
CA SER A 77 27.74 8.39 -26.23
C SER A 77 28.17 7.06 -26.87
N ILE A 78 27.54 5.95 -26.47
CA ILE A 78 27.76 4.59 -26.98
C ILE A 78 26.67 4.22 -28.00
N GLU A 79 25.41 4.48 -27.66
CA GLU A 79 24.20 4.15 -28.42
C GLU A 79 23.34 5.42 -28.62
N PRO A 80 23.59 6.23 -29.67
CA PRO A 80 23.01 7.57 -29.82
C PRO A 80 21.48 7.62 -29.82
N GLU A 81 20.83 6.60 -30.36
CA GLU A 81 19.37 6.49 -30.47
C GLU A 81 18.72 5.83 -29.24
N SER A 82 19.50 5.62 -28.17
CA SER A 82 18.98 5.04 -26.93
C SER A 82 18.04 5.98 -26.18
N ARG A 83 17.06 5.36 -25.52
CA ARG A 83 16.13 6.06 -24.61
C ARG A 83 16.17 5.39 -23.24
N LEU A 84 16.28 6.20 -22.19
CA LEU A 84 16.30 5.71 -20.81
C LEU A 84 15.03 6.12 -20.07
N LEU A 85 14.17 5.16 -19.76
CA LEU A 85 12.87 5.38 -19.15
C LEU A 85 12.85 4.91 -17.70
N SER A 86 12.31 5.74 -16.80
CA SER A 86 11.98 5.30 -15.45
C SER A 86 10.77 4.37 -15.48
N PHE A 87 10.82 3.28 -14.71
CA PHE A 87 9.67 2.44 -14.43
C PHE A 87 9.59 2.11 -12.93
N GLY A 88 8.70 1.20 -12.55
CA GLY A 88 8.58 0.77 -11.16
C GLY A 88 8.01 1.83 -10.23
N SER A 89 8.47 1.81 -8.97
CA SER A 89 7.90 2.63 -7.89
C SER A 89 8.08 4.13 -8.09
N THR A 90 9.19 4.53 -8.73
CA THR A 90 9.47 5.95 -9.01
C THR A 90 8.52 6.50 -10.07
N ALA A 91 8.17 5.71 -11.10
CA ALA A 91 7.29 6.15 -12.18
C ALA A 91 5.79 6.13 -11.81
N ASN A 92 5.38 5.29 -10.86
CA ASN A 92 3.96 5.13 -10.49
C ASN A 92 3.53 6.02 -9.31
N GLY A 93 4.45 6.78 -8.70
CA GLY A 93 4.17 7.67 -7.57
C GLY A 93 4.10 7.00 -6.19
N PHE A 94 4.45 5.71 -6.09
CA PHE A 94 4.53 4.96 -4.82
C PHE A 94 5.96 4.72 -4.35
N SER A 95 6.91 5.50 -4.85
CA SER A 95 8.30 5.47 -4.40
C SER A 95 8.38 5.82 -2.91
N LEU A 96 9.21 5.09 -2.18
CA LEU A 96 9.55 5.41 -0.80
C LEU A 96 10.93 6.06 -0.76
N ARG A 97 11.24 6.75 0.33
CA ARG A 97 12.60 7.21 0.61
C ARG A 97 13.58 6.05 0.53
N ASN A 98 14.73 6.29 -0.10
CA ASN A 98 15.78 5.30 -0.32
C ASN A 98 15.37 4.07 -1.16
N SER A 99 14.20 4.09 -1.82
CA SER A 99 13.92 3.09 -2.84
C SER A 99 14.84 3.30 -4.03
N ASP A 100 15.26 2.20 -4.67
CA ASP A 100 16.04 2.27 -5.89
C ASP A 100 15.24 2.90 -7.03
N MET A 101 15.94 3.38 -8.06
CA MET A 101 15.33 3.88 -9.28
C MET A 101 15.48 2.82 -10.38
N ASP A 102 14.35 2.24 -10.77
CA ASP A 102 14.31 1.26 -11.86
C ASP A 102 14.33 1.95 -13.22
N LEU A 103 15.30 1.59 -14.07
CA LEU A 103 15.51 2.19 -15.39
C LEU A 103 15.50 1.13 -16.50
N CYS A 104 14.78 1.44 -17.58
CA CYS A 104 14.72 0.62 -18.78
C CYS A 104 15.44 1.36 -19.93
N CYS A 105 16.51 0.76 -20.44
CA CYS A 105 17.21 1.27 -21.62
C CYS A 105 16.63 0.62 -22.87
N LEU A 106 16.12 1.44 -23.80
CA LEU A 106 15.60 1.01 -25.09
C LEU A 106 16.61 1.36 -26.17
N ILE A 107 17.01 0.37 -26.96
CA ILE A 107 17.96 0.52 -28.07
C ILE A 107 17.28 0.00 -29.33
N ASP A 108 17.19 0.87 -30.34
CA ASP A 108 16.59 0.57 -31.64
C ASP A 108 17.70 0.50 -32.71
N SER A 109 18.66 -0.40 -32.51
CA SER A 109 19.72 -0.73 -33.46
C SER A 109 19.55 -2.17 -33.95
N GLU A 110 19.94 -2.46 -35.20
CA GLU A 110 19.99 -3.83 -35.71
C GLU A 110 21.22 -4.60 -35.21
N GLU A 111 22.36 -3.91 -35.07
CA GLU A 111 23.53 -4.41 -34.34
C GLU A 111 23.47 -3.88 -32.91
N ARG A 112 22.93 -4.69 -32.01
CA ARG A 112 22.81 -4.34 -30.59
C ARG A 112 24.01 -4.86 -29.82
N LEU A 113 24.64 -4.00 -29.03
CA LEU A 113 25.53 -4.43 -27.98
C LEU A 113 24.80 -5.39 -27.02
N ALA A 114 25.52 -6.38 -26.49
CA ALA A 114 24.97 -7.19 -25.42
C ALA A 114 24.69 -6.29 -24.21
N ALA A 115 23.58 -6.53 -23.50
CA ALA A 115 23.19 -5.70 -22.37
C ALA A 115 24.28 -5.66 -21.27
N SER A 116 25.00 -6.77 -21.06
CA SER A 116 26.13 -6.84 -20.13
C SER A 116 27.27 -5.90 -20.51
N ASP A 117 27.56 -5.79 -21.80
CA ASP A 117 28.68 -5.00 -22.31
C ASP A 117 28.37 -3.52 -22.17
N LEU A 118 27.13 -3.14 -22.47
CA LEU A 118 26.65 -1.78 -22.24
C LEU A 118 26.75 -1.37 -20.77
N VAL A 119 26.29 -2.22 -19.85
CA VAL A 119 26.38 -1.95 -18.40
C VAL A 119 27.83 -1.83 -17.95
N THR A 120 28.71 -2.66 -18.49
CA THR A 120 30.16 -2.62 -18.18
C THR A 120 30.78 -1.32 -18.68
N MET A 121 30.54 -0.95 -19.94
CA MET A 121 31.06 0.29 -20.51
C MET A 121 30.55 1.54 -19.79
N VAL A 122 29.26 1.57 -19.42
CA VAL A 122 28.69 2.68 -18.63
C VAL A 122 29.32 2.75 -17.24
N GLY A 123 29.59 1.60 -16.60
CA GLY A 123 30.28 1.55 -15.31
C GLY A 123 31.73 2.03 -15.38
N ASP A 124 32.43 1.77 -16.48
CA ASP A 124 33.81 2.22 -16.67
C ASP A 124 33.93 3.74 -16.82
N PHE A 125 32.87 4.42 -17.31
CA PHE A 125 32.84 5.89 -17.36
C PHE A 125 32.81 6.54 -15.96
N GLU A 126 32.29 5.86 -14.94
CA GLU A 126 32.35 6.37 -13.56
C GLU A 126 33.78 6.38 -12.99
N GLY A 127 34.72 5.66 -13.59
CA GLY A 127 36.14 5.69 -13.21
C GLY A 127 36.93 6.88 -13.76
N MET A 128 36.34 7.71 -14.63
CA MET A 128 37.01 8.81 -15.32
C MET A 128 36.53 10.22 -14.93
N VAL A 129 35.52 10.34 -14.06
CA VAL A 129 34.96 11.62 -13.59
C VAL A 129 35.49 11.99 -12.19
#